data_AF-A0A6V8CFJ8-F1
#
_entry.id   AF-A0A6V8CFJ8-F1
#
_cell.length_a   1.000
_cell.length_b   1.000
_cell.length_c   1.000
_cell.angle_alpha   90.00
_cell.angle_beta   90.00
_cell.angle_gamma   90.00
#
_symmetry.space_group_name_H-M   'P 1'
#
loop_
_entity.id
_entity.type
_entity.pdbx_description
1 polymer ?
#
loop_
_entity_poly.entity_id
_entity_poly.type
_entity_poly.pdbx_seq_one_letter_code
_entity_poly.pdbx_strand_id
1 'polypeptide(L)'
;MIKLNRGQLFGLDLDRHIALDAGAGTGKTMVMAKRYVQHLLTTDQRSTRLLSAGPREDIIGKGLLIHPQKERTSTHDWGGLLPEETVAITFTRKAATELRARIRKELTQILPPTVKSVQEDMHFDPRLRSEADLEMLLSKLDSAPITTIDAFLSSLISPWIGMLSSKPVSELMEDEIVPLLNKEAIRLTWKVQNGTEAFLAGARGDVDKFVTSKNRVFQFMGGQYRANKLLEAMMRNSLFVEESRKNLVLPNSDEIIFDQEKIESLFTSLIDDNFESLFQQLHKLFQDWVDVWLDGGGPLVVKSPTTQGLNRFQFIQYLLTHVNPISDFEKIQWIWYASVASSSTFDASLKPDAGFFSNSRLSDAQKWAGGLKTKKDGKAEHDNQIIDVIYLKAESVIAIIRERLNSPIGYLSRNLGNAAALFSPFFKLPILPEEQTVIPKVLTTNVFEKPPSSSYNFTQEMELSILRDLFITHQGVKQILRQIRIQQGLQYHDDRHELAEDLLLTRCPNVCRDWYPKSIVKALDSLALNPWSDHHIHQAILDASAHPKVQEDLEKRYN
;
A
#
# COMPACT_ATOMS: atom_id res chain seq x y z
N MET A 1 -21.40 22.65 31.99
CA MET A 1 -21.35 21.94 30.68
C MET A 1 -20.24 22.52 29.80
N ILE A 2 -19.53 21.70 29.02
CA ILE A 2 -18.69 22.20 27.91
C ILE A 2 -19.64 22.47 26.73
N LYS A 3 -19.80 23.74 26.36
CA LYS A 3 -20.60 24.16 25.21
C LYS A 3 -19.98 23.57 23.94
N LEU A 4 -20.75 22.74 23.22
CA LEU A 4 -20.28 22.16 21.97
C LEU A 4 -20.08 23.27 20.93
N ASN A 5 -18.96 23.21 20.21
CA ASN A 5 -18.75 24.11 19.09
C ASN A 5 -19.59 23.67 17.87
N ARG A 6 -19.66 24.52 16.85
CA ARG A 6 -20.47 24.26 15.66
C ARG A 6 -20.09 22.98 14.93
N GLY A 7 -18.79 22.67 14.83
CA GLY A 7 -18.30 21.44 14.20
C GLY A 7 -18.69 20.18 14.98
N GLN A 8 -18.60 20.24 16.31
CA GLN A 8 -19.02 19.16 17.20
C GLN A 8 -20.53 18.91 17.13
N LEU A 9 -21.34 19.96 16.99
CA LEU A 9 -22.79 19.85 16.77
C LEU A 9 -23.12 19.16 15.44
N PHE A 10 -22.43 19.53 14.35
CA PHE A 10 -22.58 18.82 13.07
C PHE A 10 -22.19 17.35 13.16
N GLY A 11 -21.23 17.01 14.02
CA GLY A 11 -20.85 15.62 14.28
C GLY A 11 -21.91 14.77 14.99
N LEU A 12 -22.99 15.37 15.52
CA LEU A 12 -24.10 14.64 16.16
C LEU A 12 -25.26 14.31 15.21
N ASP A 13 -25.20 14.73 13.96
CA ASP A 13 -26.24 14.46 12.96
C ASP A 13 -26.31 12.94 12.65
N LEU A 14 -27.51 12.36 12.67
CA LEU A 14 -27.77 10.94 12.48
C LEU A 14 -28.34 10.60 11.10
N ASP A 15 -28.66 11.60 10.28
CA ASP A 15 -29.41 11.44 9.02
C ASP A 15 -28.51 11.22 7.80
N ARG A 16 -27.19 11.33 7.98
CA ARG A 16 -26.21 11.16 6.89
C ARG A 16 -24.91 10.51 7.35
N HIS A 17 -24.17 10.00 6.37
CA HIS A 17 -22.76 9.65 6.57
C HIS A 17 -21.94 10.92 6.78
N ILE A 18 -21.04 10.90 7.75
CA ILE A 18 -20.25 12.08 8.14
C ILE A 18 -18.80 11.67 8.26
N ALA A 19 -17.94 12.35 7.51
CA ALA A 19 -16.50 12.36 7.75
C ALA A 19 -16.16 13.59 8.60
N LEU A 20 -15.53 13.36 9.76
CA LEU A 20 -15.09 14.43 10.66
C LEU A 20 -13.57 14.52 10.62
N ASP A 21 -13.05 15.57 9.97
CA ASP A 21 -11.66 15.96 10.15
C ASP A 21 -11.54 16.90 11.36
N ALA A 22 -10.58 16.60 12.24
CA ALA A 22 -10.43 17.29 13.50
C ALA A 22 -8.98 17.24 13.97
N GLY A 23 -8.46 18.35 14.50
CA GLY A 23 -7.11 18.40 15.09
C GLY A 23 -7.00 17.61 16.40
N ALA A 24 -5.78 17.45 16.91
CA ALA A 24 -5.55 16.89 18.24
C ALA A 24 -6.24 17.74 19.33
N GLY A 25 -6.79 17.11 20.37
CA GLY A 25 -7.40 17.82 21.51
C GLY A 25 -8.78 18.46 21.25
N THR A 26 -9.35 18.34 20.05
CA THR A 26 -10.63 18.97 19.65
C THR A 26 -11.89 18.27 20.19
N GLY A 27 -11.73 17.19 20.96
CA GLY A 27 -12.85 16.47 21.59
C GLY A 27 -13.53 15.42 20.70
N LYS A 28 -12.84 14.86 19.69
CA LYS A 28 -13.39 13.82 18.78
C LYS A 28 -14.10 12.68 19.52
N THR A 29 -13.41 12.09 20.50
CA THR A 29 -13.94 10.96 21.28
C THR A 29 -15.18 11.36 22.09
N MET A 30 -15.27 12.62 22.54
CA MET A 30 -16.46 13.12 23.22
C MET A 30 -17.64 13.25 22.26
N VAL A 31 -17.41 13.77 21.04
CA VAL A 31 -18.46 13.82 20.00
C VAL A 31 -18.92 12.42 19.63
N MET A 32 -18.00 11.46 19.47
CA MET A 32 -18.36 10.07 19.18
C MET A 32 -19.22 9.45 20.29
N ALA A 33 -18.84 9.61 21.56
CA ALA A 33 -19.64 9.10 22.68
C ALA A 33 -21.03 9.73 22.73
N LYS A 34 -21.13 11.06 22.54
CA LYS A 34 -22.42 11.76 22.49
C LYS A 34 -23.27 11.31 21.31
N ARG A 35 -22.68 11.14 20.12
CA ARG A 35 -23.37 10.66 18.92
C ARG A 35 -23.89 9.23 19.13
N TYR A 36 -23.10 8.36 19.76
CA TYR A 36 -23.53 7.01 20.13
C TYR A 36 -24.77 7.06 21.03
N VAL A 37 -24.78 7.91 22.06
CA VAL A 37 -25.96 8.10 22.91
C VAL A 37 -27.15 8.65 22.12
N GLN A 38 -26.94 9.57 21.17
CA GLN A 38 -28.03 10.04 20.31
C GLN A 38 -28.62 8.92 19.44
N HIS A 39 -27.82 7.98 18.94
CA HIS A 39 -28.32 6.78 18.25
C HIS A 39 -29.19 5.90 19.15
N LEU A 40 -28.88 5.81 20.45
CA LEU A 40 -29.69 5.03 21.38
C LEU A 40 -31.04 5.68 21.68
N LEU A 41 -31.07 7.01 21.85
CA LEU A 41 -32.25 7.73 22.33
C LEU A 41 -33.17 8.21 21.20
N THR A 42 -32.65 8.45 20.00
CA THR A 42 -33.43 9.02 18.90
C THR A 42 -34.23 7.94 18.21
N THR A 43 -35.56 8.07 18.26
CA THR A 43 -36.48 7.12 17.61
C THR A 43 -36.44 7.26 16.09
N ASP A 44 -36.47 8.50 15.62
CA ASP A 44 -36.52 8.84 14.21
C ASP A 44 -35.12 9.21 13.70
N GLN A 45 -34.45 8.26 13.08
CA GLN A 45 -33.11 8.43 12.52
C GLN A 45 -32.98 7.59 11.24
N ARG A 46 -32.02 7.93 10.38
CA ARG A 46 -31.78 7.17 9.14
C ARG A 46 -31.71 5.66 9.35
N SER A 47 -31.01 5.19 10.39
CA SER A 47 -30.86 3.74 10.65
C SER A 47 -32.19 3.05 10.95
N THR A 48 -33.05 3.65 11.78
CA THR A 48 -34.36 3.07 12.14
C THR A 48 -35.38 3.16 11.00
N ARG A 49 -35.19 4.07 10.03
CA ARG A 49 -35.99 4.15 8.81
C ARG A 49 -35.57 3.19 7.69
N LEU A 50 -34.26 2.96 7.54
CA LEU A 50 -33.71 2.20 6.40
C LEU A 50 -33.50 0.72 6.71
N LEU A 51 -33.27 0.35 7.96
CA LEU A 51 -32.94 -1.01 8.37
C LEU A 51 -34.04 -1.57 9.26
N SER A 52 -34.33 -2.87 9.13
CA SER A 52 -35.16 -3.59 10.09
C SER A 52 -34.47 -3.69 11.44
N ALA A 53 -35.24 -3.69 12.52
CA ALA A 53 -34.70 -3.96 13.85
C ALA A 53 -34.04 -5.35 13.89
N GLY A 54 -32.94 -5.47 14.65
CA GLY A 54 -32.27 -6.74 14.84
C GLY A 54 -33.10 -7.70 15.71
N PRO A 55 -32.61 -8.93 15.95
CA PRO A 55 -33.19 -9.80 16.96
C PRO A 55 -33.03 -9.15 18.34
N ARG A 56 -34.15 -8.74 18.94
CA ARG A 56 -34.18 -8.12 20.27
C ARG A 56 -34.65 -9.15 21.27
N GLU A 57 -33.77 -9.54 22.18
CA GLU A 57 -34.13 -10.41 23.29
C GLU A 57 -34.35 -9.59 24.55
N ASP A 58 -35.47 -9.87 25.21
CA ASP A 58 -35.76 -9.31 26.52
C ASP A 58 -34.78 -9.87 27.57
N ILE A 59 -34.51 -9.04 28.57
CA ILE A 59 -33.61 -9.41 29.66
C ILE A 59 -34.35 -10.38 30.58
N ILE A 60 -34.05 -11.68 30.44
CA ILE A 60 -34.65 -12.76 31.23
C ILE A 60 -33.77 -13.09 32.44
N GLY A 61 -34.26 -12.80 33.66
CA GLY A 61 -33.60 -13.20 34.90
C GLY A 61 -34.07 -12.39 36.12
N LYS A 62 -34.42 -13.07 37.23
CA LYS A 62 -34.74 -12.40 38.50
C LYS A 62 -33.46 -11.79 39.09
N GLY A 63 -33.46 -10.48 39.34
CA GLY A 63 -32.39 -9.79 40.08
C GLY A 63 -31.23 -9.25 39.23
N LEU A 64 -31.31 -9.29 37.89
CA LEU A 64 -30.31 -8.67 37.02
C LEU A 64 -30.36 -7.13 37.05
N LEU A 65 -31.53 -6.58 37.38
CA LEU A 65 -31.78 -5.15 37.37
C LEU A 65 -32.68 -4.77 38.56
N ILE A 66 -32.48 -3.57 39.08
CA ILE A 66 -33.10 -2.96 40.27
C ILE A 66 -34.57 -2.66 40.01
N HIS A 67 -34.92 -2.09 38.85
CA HIS A 67 -36.32 -1.76 38.54
C HIS A 67 -37.14 -2.97 38.07
N PRO A 68 -38.47 -3.01 38.34
CA PRO A 68 -39.34 -4.07 37.84
C PRO A 68 -39.59 -3.93 36.33
N GLN A 69 -39.83 -5.05 35.65
CA GLN A 69 -40.12 -5.08 34.20
C GLN A 69 -41.30 -4.20 33.79
N LYS A 70 -42.29 -3.98 34.66
CA LYS A 70 -43.48 -3.14 34.38
C LYS A 70 -43.15 -1.65 34.18
N GLU A 71 -42.02 -1.19 34.72
CA GLU A 71 -41.57 0.20 34.61
C GLU A 71 -40.66 0.42 33.39
N ARG A 72 -40.31 -0.65 32.67
CA ARG A 72 -39.44 -0.63 31.49
C ARG A 72 -40.25 -0.63 30.21
N THR A 73 -39.76 0.12 29.23
CA THR A 73 -40.12 -0.13 27.83
C THR A 73 -39.57 -1.50 27.45
N SER A 74 -40.38 -2.33 26.78
CA SER A 74 -39.89 -3.62 26.28
C SER A 74 -38.78 -3.38 25.25
N THR A 75 -37.89 -4.35 25.06
CA THR A 75 -36.81 -4.19 24.07
C THR A 75 -37.38 -4.06 22.65
N HIS A 76 -38.50 -4.74 22.37
CA HIS A 76 -39.22 -4.64 21.11
C HIS A 76 -39.88 -3.27 20.88
N ASP A 77 -40.41 -2.64 21.93
CA ASP A 77 -41.09 -1.34 21.83
C ASP A 77 -40.12 -0.15 21.92
N TRP A 78 -38.83 -0.39 22.14
CA TRP A 78 -37.81 0.66 22.17
C TRP A 78 -37.65 1.30 20.79
N GLY A 79 -37.99 2.60 20.66
CA GLY A 79 -38.00 3.26 19.36
C GLY A 79 -36.61 3.60 18.80
N GLY A 80 -35.59 3.75 19.65
CA GLY A 80 -34.21 3.98 19.23
C GLY A 80 -33.44 2.69 18.94
N LEU A 81 -32.12 2.81 18.74
CA LEU A 81 -31.26 1.64 18.64
C LEU A 81 -30.93 1.10 20.04
N LEU A 82 -30.81 -0.22 20.16
CA LEU A 82 -30.20 -0.83 21.33
C LEU A 82 -28.66 -0.78 21.21
N PRO A 83 -27.92 -0.86 22.33
CA PRO A 83 -26.46 -0.90 22.30
C PRO A 83 -25.90 -2.03 21.40
N GLU A 84 -26.57 -3.19 21.40
CA GLU A 84 -26.23 -4.35 20.57
C GLU A 84 -26.41 -4.09 19.06
N GLU A 85 -27.29 -3.15 18.70
CA GLU A 85 -27.55 -2.73 17.31
C GLU A 85 -26.61 -1.62 16.84
N THR A 86 -25.75 -1.10 17.72
CA THR A 86 -24.87 0.05 17.43
C THR A 86 -23.40 -0.33 17.52
N VAL A 87 -22.73 -0.40 16.37
CA VAL A 87 -21.32 -0.75 16.25
C VAL A 87 -20.43 0.49 16.39
N ALA A 88 -19.40 0.39 17.25
CA ALA A 88 -18.36 1.41 17.38
C ALA A 88 -16.97 0.77 17.31
N ILE A 89 -16.21 1.12 16.28
CA ILE A 89 -14.91 0.52 16.00
C ILE A 89 -13.79 1.51 16.31
N THR A 90 -12.72 1.03 16.94
CA THR A 90 -11.52 1.81 17.28
C THR A 90 -10.25 1.08 16.87
N PHE A 91 -9.12 1.78 16.82
CA PHE A 91 -7.85 1.16 16.44
C PHE A 91 -7.24 0.29 17.55
N THR A 92 -7.51 0.58 18.82
CA THR A 92 -6.91 -0.15 19.95
C THR A 92 -7.95 -0.60 20.97
N ARG A 93 -7.69 -1.73 21.63
CA ARG A 93 -8.53 -2.22 22.72
C ARG A 93 -8.69 -1.19 23.84
N LYS A 94 -7.62 -0.45 24.15
CA LYS A 94 -7.66 0.63 25.15
C LYS A 94 -8.62 1.75 24.74
N ALA A 95 -8.59 2.17 23.48
CA ALA A 95 -9.51 3.18 22.96
C ALA A 95 -10.97 2.70 22.97
N ALA A 96 -11.23 1.42 22.64
CA ALA A 96 -12.56 0.82 22.75
C ALA A 96 -13.08 0.85 24.20
N THR A 97 -12.26 0.42 25.16
CA THR A 97 -12.62 0.44 26.59
C THR A 97 -12.86 1.87 27.08
N GLU A 98 -12.03 2.82 26.68
CA GLU A 98 -12.22 4.23 27.01
C GLU A 98 -13.51 4.80 26.42
N LEU A 99 -13.81 4.49 25.15
CA LEU A 99 -15.04 4.91 24.49
C LEU A 99 -16.28 4.33 25.20
N ARG A 100 -16.27 3.03 25.55
CA ARG A 100 -17.34 2.40 26.32
C ARG A 100 -17.56 3.09 27.67
N ALA A 101 -16.47 3.38 28.41
CA ALA A 101 -16.54 4.08 29.68
C ALA A 101 -17.12 5.51 29.53
N ARG A 102 -16.77 6.22 28.46
CA ARG A 102 -17.33 7.54 28.14
C ARG A 102 -18.81 7.47 27.80
N ILE A 103 -19.23 6.51 26.98
CA ILE A 103 -20.66 6.30 26.65
C ILE A 103 -21.45 5.99 27.93
N ARG A 104 -20.94 5.10 28.78
CA ARG A 104 -21.54 4.79 30.09
C ARG A 104 -21.71 6.05 30.94
N LYS A 105 -20.65 6.87 31.03
CA LYS A 105 -20.68 8.13 31.78
C LYS A 105 -21.72 9.12 31.22
N GLU A 106 -21.78 9.29 29.90
CA GLU A 106 -22.76 10.18 29.26
C GLU A 106 -24.19 9.68 29.50
N LEU A 107 -24.45 8.36 29.39
CA LEU A 107 -25.76 7.79 29.71
C LEU A 107 -26.16 8.04 31.17
N THR A 108 -25.27 7.82 32.13
CA THR A 108 -25.55 8.05 33.56
C THR A 108 -25.78 9.52 33.93
N GLN A 109 -25.33 10.44 33.08
CA GLN A 109 -25.55 11.88 33.29
C GLN A 109 -26.90 12.36 32.77
N ILE A 110 -27.59 11.54 31.98
CA ILE A 110 -28.92 11.84 31.44
C ILE A 110 -29.96 11.28 32.41
N LEU A 111 -30.94 12.12 32.78
CA LEU A 111 -32.04 11.73 33.64
C LEU A 111 -33.36 11.77 32.89
N PRO A 112 -34.28 10.83 33.18
CA PRO A 112 -35.64 10.93 32.70
C PRO A 112 -36.39 12.07 33.40
N PRO A 113 -37.37 12.72 32.73
CA PRO A 113 -38.14 13.83 33.30
C PRO A 113 -38.99 13.45 34.51
N THR A 114 -39.12 12.16 34.81
CA THR A 114 -39.85 11.62 35.97
C THR A 114 -39.10 11.75 37.29
N VAL A 115 -37.79 12.02 37.26
CA VAL A 115 -36.95 12.17 38.47
C VAL A 115 -37.15 13.55 39.09
N LYS A 116 -37.71 13.60 40.30
CA LYS A 116 -37.81 14.84 41.09
C LYS A 116 -36.47 15.09 41.80
N SER A 117 -35.61 15.93 41.24
CA SER A 117 -34.35 16.33 41.88
C SER A 117 -34.29 17.84 42.15
N VAL A 118 -33.56 18.22 43.21
CA VAL A 118 -33.47 19.61 43.75
C VAL A 118 -32.17 20.32 43.30
N GLN A 119 -31.36 19.69 42.44
CA GLN A 119 -30.06 20.22 42.02
C GLN A 119 -30.14 20.94 40.67
N GLU A 120 -29.53 22.12 40.57
CA GLU A 120 -29.66 23.07 39.45
C GLU A 120 -28.91 22.66 38.15
N ASP A 121 -28.12 21.58 38.17
CA ASP A 121 -27.22 21.17 37.07
C ASP A 121 -27.54 19.78 36.48
N MET A 122 -28.82 19.38 36.45
CA MET A 122 -29.28 18.07 35.96
C MET A 122 -29.81 18.12 34.51
N HIS A 123 -29.41 17.16 33.67
CA HIS A 123 -29.80 17.10 32.26
C HIS A 123 -30.94 16.13 32.04
N PHE A 124 -32.12 16.68 31.74
CA PHE A 124 -33.31 15.89 31.43
C PHE A 124 -33.44 15.64 29.93
N ASP A 125 -33.66 14.38 29.55
CA ASP A 125 -33.97 14.02 28.17
C ASP A 125 -35.41 13.46 28.08
N PRO A 126 -36.33 14.15 27.38
CA PRO A 126 -37.73 13.74 27.30
C PRO A 126 -37.95 12.42 26.55
N ARG A 127 -36.91 11.90 25.87
CA ARG A 127 -36.98 10.63 25.13
C ARG A 127 -36.93 9.40 26.06
N LEU A 128 -36.44 9.55 27.29
CA LEU A 128 -36.47 8.49 28.31
C LEU A 128 -37.78 8.55 29.09
N ARG A 129 -38.48 7.41 29.28
CA ARG A 129 -39.75 7.38 30.04
C ARG A 129 -39.49 7.20 31.54
N SER A 130 -38.54 6.35 31.89
CA SER A 130 -38.23 6.01 33.29
C SER A 130 -36.74 5.75 33.51
N GLU A 131 -36.31 5.71 34.78
CA GLU A 131 -34.95 5.28 35.15
C GLU A 131 -34.70 3.82 34.76
N ALA A 132 -35.77 3.02 34.64
CA ALA A 132 -35.71 1.63 34.25
C ALA A 132 -35.28 1.44 32.78
N ASP A 133 -35.60 2.39 31.89
CA ASP A 133 -35.11 2.41 30.49
C ASP A 133 -33.59 2.65 30.45
N LEU A 134 -33.09 3.57 31.28
CA LEU A 134 -31.65 3.85 31.38
C LEU A 134 -30.89 2.62 31.89
N GLU A 135 -31.44 1.94 32.89
CA GLU A 135 -30.88 0.71 33.44
C GLU A 135 -30.81 -0.41 32.39
N MET A 136 -31.85 -0.56 31.57
CA MET A 136 -31.87 -1.50 30.44
C MET A 136 -30.74 -1.20 29.44
N LEU A 137 -30.58 0.06 29.02
CA LEU A 137 -29.53 0.47 28.09
C LEU A 137 -28.13 0.24 28.66
N LEU A 138 -27.92 0.55 29.95
CA LEU A 138 -26.65 0.32 30.63
C LEU A 138 -26.31 -1.17 30.74
N SER A 139 -27.31 -2.02 31.00
CA SER A 139 -27.14 -3.47 31.05
C SER A 139 -26.73 -4.06 29.70
N LYS A 140 -27.30 -3.57 28.59
CA LYS A 140 -26.95 -4.01 27.23
C LYS A 140 -25.66 -3.40 26.69
N LEU A 141 -25.10 -2.38 27.35
CA LEU A 141 -23.85 -1.74 26.92
C LEU A 141 -22.63 -2.67 27.05
N ASP A 142 -22.67 -3.66 27.96
CA ASP A 142 -21.57 -4.60 28.15
C ASP A 142 -21.45 -5.62 26.99
N SER A 143 -22.58 -6.00 26.38
CA SER A 143 -22.64 -6.84 25.17
C SER A 143 -22.47 -6.04 23.87
N ALA A 144 -22.46 -4.70 23.93
CA ALA A 144 -22.39 -3.85 22.75
C ALA A 144 -21.07 -4.01 21.96
N PRO A 145 -21.12 -4.02 20.61
CA PRO A 145 -19.97 -4.14 19.72
C PRO A 145 -19.13 -2.84 19.66
N ILE A 146 -18.51 -2.51 20.80
CA ILE A 146 -17.55 -1.42 20.98
C ILE A 146 -16.16 -2.04 21.10
N THR A 147 -15.48 -2.22 19.97
CA THR A 147 -14.28 -3.08 19.87
C THR A 147 -13.25 -2.55 18.85
N THR A 148 -12.22 -3.34 18.57
CA THR A 148 -11.33 -3.12 17.41
C THR A 148 -11.89 -3.79 16.16
N ILE A 149 -11.37 -3.43 14.98
CA ILE A 149 -11.77 -4.05 13.69
C ILE A 149 -11.67 -5.57 13.79
N ASP A 150 -10.51 -6.09 14.22
CA ASP A 150 -10.29 -7.55 14.27
C ASP A 150 -11.25 -8.25 15.21
N ALA A 151 -11.54 -7.64 16.36
CA ALA A 151 -12.47 -8.21 17.35
C ALA A 151 -13.90 -8.23 16.82
N PHE A 152 -14.32 -7.16 16.13
CA PHE A 152 -15.62 -7.10 15.46
C PHE A 152 -15.73 -8.17 14.36
N LEU A 153 -14.75 -8.28 13.47
CA LEU A 153 -14.74 -9.30 12.42
C LEU A 153 -14.74 -10.71 13.02
N SER A 154 -14.01 -10.93 14.11
CA SER A 154 -14.02 -12.23 14.81
C SER A 154 -15.42 -12.59 15.31
N SER A 155 -16.14 -11.64 15.94
CA SER A 155 -17.51 -11.88 16.39
C SER A 155 -18.48 -12.12 15.24
N LEU A 156 -18.26 -11.47 14.09
CA LEU A 156 -19.07 -11.64 12.89
C LEU A 156 -18.87 -13.02 12.24
N ILE A 157 -17.63 -13.51 12.20
CA ILE A 157 -17.26 -14.79 11.56
C ILE A 157 -17.56 -15.99 12.45
N SER A 158 -17.47 -15.85 13.77
CA SER A 158 -17.53 -16.97 14.72
C SER A 158 -18.74 -17.90 14.53
N PRO A 159 -19.97 -17.41 14.29
CA PRO A 159 -21.13 -18.28 14.07
C PRO A 159 -21.03 -19.09 12.76
N TRP A 160 -20.31 -18.56 11.76
CA TRP A 160 -20.24 -19.09 10.40
C TRP A 160 -18.93 -19.84 10.11
N ILE A 161 -18.05 -20.03 11.11
CA ILE A 161 -16.72 -20.60 10.90
C ILE A 161 -16.76 -21.99 10.27
N GLY A 162 -17.77 -22.81 10.60
CA GLY A 162 -17.95 -24.14 10.01
C GLY A 162 -18.34 -24.12 8.54
N MET A 163 -18.96 -23.04 8.06
CA MET A 163 -19.29 -22.83 6.64
C MET A 163 -18.11 -22.24 5.86
N LEU A 164 -17.30 -21.41 6.53
CA LEU A 164 -16.21 -20.64 5.92
C LEU A 164 -14.87 -21.39 5.91
N SER A 165 -14.65 -22.31 6.85
CA SER A 165 -13.40 -23.07 6.95
C SER A 165 -13.66 -24.57 6.87
N SER A 166 -12.82 -25.27 6.09
CA SER A 166 -12.81 -26.73 6.02
C SER A 166 -12.27 -27.39 7.29
N LYS A 167 -11.49 -26.66 8.10
CA LYS A 167 -11.03 -27.08 9.43
C LYS A 167 -11.13 -25.91 10.40
N PRO A 168 -12.03 -25.95 11.40
CA PRO A 168 -12.09 -24.91 12.42
C PRO A 168 -10.81 -24.99 13.26
N VAL A 169 -10.04 -23.92 13.26
CA VAL A 169 -8.80 -23.79 14.04
C VAL A 169 -9.10 -22.92 15.26
N SER A 170 -8.66 -23.34 16.44
CA SER A 170 -8.89 -22.61 17.69
C SER A 170 -7.70 -21.79 18.18
N GLU A 171 -6.48 -22.08 17.70
CA GLU A 171 -5.26 -21.49 18.24
C GLU A 171 -4.76 -20.33 17.37
N LEU A 172 -4.68 -19.15 17.98
CA LEU A 172 -4.07 -17.98 17.37
C LEU A 172 -2.55 -18.16 17.34
N MET A 173 -1.97 -17.99 16.16
CA MET A 173 -0.53 -18.04 15.97
C MET A 173 0.16 -16.86 16.68
N GLU A 174 1.25 -17.16 17.39
CA GLU A 174 2.14 -16.13 17.95
C GLU A 174 2.97 -15.47 16.84
N ASP A 175 3.20 -14.16 16.96
CA ASP A 175 3.91 -13.37 15.94
C ASP A 175 5.35 -13.88 15.66
N GLU A 176 5.97 -14.56 16.63
CA GLU A 176 7.31 -15.14 16.50
C GLU A 176 7.39 -16.33 15.53
N ILE A 177 6.27 -17.04 15.34
CA ILE A 177 6.20 -18.22 14.48
C ILE A 177 6.07 -17.83 13.00
N VAL A 178 5.52 -16.64 12.70
CA VAL A 178 5.24 -16.19 11.33
C VAL A 178 6.47 -16.19 10.43
N PRO A 179 7.63 -15.63 10.83
CA PRO A 179 8.83 -15.64 10.00
C PRO A 179 9.36 -17.05 9.73
N LEU A 180 9.18 -17.98 10.69
CA LEU A 180 9.60 -19.37 10.54
C LEU A 180 8.75 -20.09 9.50
N LEU A 181 7.43 -19.93 9.55
CA LEU A 181 6.53 -20.51 8.56
C LEU A 181 6.71 -19.92 7.16
N ASN A 182 6.97 -18.61 7.06
CA ASN A 182 7.30 -17.98 5.78
C ASN A 182 8.55 -18.60 5.15
N LYS A 183 9.61 -18.80 5.95
CA LYS A 183 10.84 -19.48 5.49
C LYS A 183 10.57 -20.93 5.11
N GLU A 184 9.73 -21.63 5.85
CA GLU A 184 9.36 -23.00 5.54
C GLU A 184 8.57 -23.11 4.23
N ALA A 185 7.60 -22.23 3.99
CA ALA A 185 6.82 -22.17 2.76
C ALA A 185 7.70 -21.88 1.54
N ILE A 186 8.64 -20.94 1.66
CA ILE A 186 9.62 -20.65 0.60
C ILE A 186 10.52 -21.87 0.36
N ARG A 187 10.99 -22.53 1.42
CA ARG A 187 11.80 -23.75 1.30
C ARG A 187 11.03 -24.87 0.59
N LEU A 188 9.76 -25.09 0.93
CA LEU A 188 8.91 -26.10 0.30
C LEU A 188 8.65 -25.76 -1.18
N THR A 189 8.45 -24.48 -1.50
CA THR A 189 8.31 -24.00 -2.87
C THR A 189 9.50 -24.44 -3.73
N TRP A 190 10.74 -24.30 -3.25
CA TRP A 190 11.90 -24.73 -4.01
C TRP A 190 12.01 -26.24 -4.19
N LYS A 191 11.44 -27.05 -3.29
CA LYS A 191 11.45 -28.52 -3.39
C LYS A 191 10.48 -29.06 -4.44
N VAL A 192 9.39 -28.33 -4.74
CA VAL A 192 8.39 -28.73 -5.75
C VAL A 192 9.03 -28.81 -7.13
N GLN A 193 8.91 -29.95 -7.81
CA GLN A 193 9.51 -30.19 -9.14
C GLN A 193 8.50 -30.19 -10.28
N ASN A 194 7.24 -30.55 -10.02
CA ASN A 194 6.20 -30.72 -11.03
C ASN A 194 4.83 -30.24 -10.51
N GLY A 195 3.86 -30.09 -11.42
CA GLY A 195 2.52 -29.61 -11.10
C GLY A 195 1.78 -30.48 -10.05
N THR A 196 1.99 -31.80 -10.07
CA THR A 196 1.40 -32.72 -9.09
C THR A 196 1.92 -32.47 -7.68
N GLU A 197 3.24 -32.33 -7.52
CA GLU A 197 3.85 -31.95 -6.24
C GLU A 197 3.42 -30.55 -5.79
N ALA A 198 3.27 -29.62 -6.72
CA ALA A 198 2.77 -28.28 -6.41
C ALA A 198 1.35 -28.34 -5.83
N PHE A 199 0.47 -29.12 -6.47
CA PHE A 199 -0.90 -29.34 -6.01
C PHE A 199 -0.94 -29.98 -4.61
N LEU A 200 -0.13 -31.01 -4.37
CA LEU A 200 0.00 -31.68 -3.08
C LEU A 200 0.56 -30.76 -1.99
N ALA A 201 1.50 -29.89 -2.35
CA ALA A 201 2.06 -28.88 -1.44
C ALA A 201 1.06 -27.76 -1.09
N GLY A 202 -0.06 -27.66 -1.81
CA GLY A 202 -1.12 -26.68 -1.55
C GLY A 202 -1.27 -25.60 -2.62
N ALA A 203 -0.46 -25.61 -3.68
CA ALA A 203 -0.66 -24.68 -4.79
C ALA A 203 -2.00 -24.98 -5.51
N ARG A 204 -2.62 -23.94 -6.06
CA ARG A 204 -3.93 -23.97 -6.73
C ARG A 204 -3.90 -23.10 -7.99
N GLY A 205 -4.81 -23.39 -8.92
CA GLY A 205 -4.85 -22.74 -10.23
C GLY A 205 -3.95 -23.44 -11.24
N ASP A 206 -3.21 -22.67 -12.02
CA ASP A 206 -2.28 -23.19 -13.03
C ASP A 206 -0.94 -23.60 -12.37
N VAL A 207 -0.90 -24.82 -11.85
CA VAL A 207 0.26 -25.38 -11.14
C VAL A 207 1.50 -25.54 -12.03
N ASP A 208 1.32 -25.81 -13.32
CA ASP A 208 2.43 -25.95 -14.27
C ASP A 208 3.06 -24.59 -14.59
N LYS A 209 2.23 -23.55 -14.76
CA LYS A 209 2.69 -22.17 -14.88
C LYS A 209 3.43 -21.73 -13.62
N PHE A 210 2.96 -22.09 -12.43
CA PHE A 210 3.66 -21.83 -11.17
C PHE A 210 5.05 -22.46 -11.14
N VAL A 211 5.18 -23.76 -11.44
CA VAL A 211 6.48 -24.45 -11.45
C VAL A 211 7.43 -23.84 -12.46
N THR A 212 6.94 -23.52 -13.66
CA THR A 212 7.75 -22.90 -14.71
C THR A 212 8.24 -21.50 -14.30
N SER A 213 7.35 -20.68 -13.73
CA SER A 213 7.68 -19.32 -13.26
C SER A 213 8.69 -19.35 -12.11
N LYS A 214 8.50 -20.26 -11.15
CA LYS A 214 9.43 -20.48 -10.04
C LYS A 214 10.83 -20.82 -10.55
N ASN A 215 10.94 -21.74 -11.51
CA ASN A 215 12.22 -22.17 -12.06
C ASN A 215 12.92 -21.03 -12.81
N ARG A 216 12.17 -20.19 -13.55
CA ARG A 216 12.72 -18.99 -14.18
C ARG A 216 13.22 -17.97 -13.16
N VAL A 217 12.45 -17.68 -12.10
CA VAL A 217 12.91 -16.79 -11.00
C VAL A 217 14.21 -17.29 -10.40
N PHE A 218 14.32 -18.60 -10.14
CA PHE A 218 15.55 -19.19 -9.61
C PHE A 218 16.76 -18.96 -10.55
N GLN A 219 16.58 -19.16 -11.86
CA GLN A 219 17.61 -18.96 -12.87
C GLN A 219 18.01 -17.48 -12.97
N PHE A 220 17.05 -16.57 -13.10
CA PHE A 220 17.30 -15.13 -13.24
C PHE A 220 17.98 -14.52 -12.02
N MET A 221 17.59 -14.94 -10.82
CA MET A 221 18.18 -14.42 -9.58
C MET A 221 19.57 -15.00 -9.30
N GLY A 222 20.05 -15.97 -10.09
CA GLY A 222 21.36 -16.59 -9.91
C GLY A 222 21.47 -17.43 -8.64
N GLY A 223 20.36 -18.04 -8.20
CA GLY A 223 20.32 -18.97 -7.07
C GLY A 223 19.30 -18.64 -5.97
N GLN A 224 19.14 -19.59 -5.03
CA GLN A 224 18.10 -19.52 -3.99
C GLN A 224 18.30 -18.36 -3.02
N TYR A 225 19.54 -17.99 -2.70
CA TYR A 225 19.80 -16.97 -1.68
C TYR A 225 19.19 -15.60 -2.04
N ARG A 226 19.39 -15.14 -3.29
CA ARG A 226 18.85 -13.87 -3.77
C ARG A 226 17.34 -13.94 -3.98
N ALA A 227 16.84 -15.04 -4.53
CA ALA A 227 15.40 -15.27 -4.69
C ALA A 227 14.67 -15.30 -3.34
N ASN A 228 15.26 -15.94 -2.31
CA ASN A 228 14.70 -16.00 -0.96
C ASN A 228 14.58 -14.61 -0.34
N LYS A 229 15.63 -13.78 -0.41
CA LYS A 229 15.56 -12.42 0.14
C LYS A 229 14.42 -11.62 -0.48
N LEU A 230 14.21 -11.76 -1.78
CA LEU A 230 13.14 -11.07 -2.50
C LEU A 230 11.76 -11.62 -2.10
N LEU A 231 11.58 -12.94 -2.11
CA LEU A 231 10.32 -13.56 -1.69
C LEU A 231 10.00 -13.31 -0.22
N GLU A 232 10.98 -13.33 0.68
CA GLU A 232 10.81 -12.96 2.10
C GLU A 232 10.34 -11.51 2.26
N ALA A 233 10.92 -10.58 1.48
CA ALA A 233 10.49 -9.19 1.47
C ALA A 233 9.05 -9.03 0.93
N MET A 234 8.70 -9.77 -0.13
CA MET A 234 7.33 -9.79 -0.67
C MET A 234 6.34 -10.41 0.33
N MET A 235 6.70 -11.50 1.00
CA MET A 235 5.86 -12.13 2.03
C MET A 235 5.65 -11.23 3.25
N ARG A 236 6.66 -10.44 3.64
CA ARG A 236 6.54 -9.44 4.71
C ARG A 236 5.58 -8.31 4.33
N ASN A 237 5.55 -7.95 3.05
CA ASN A 237 4.70 -6.88 2.51
C ASN A 237 3.54 -7.43 1.68
N SER A 238 3.01 -8.61 2.03
CA SER A 238 2.07 -9.39 1.20
C SER A 238 0.81 -8.59 0.82
N LEU A 239 0.27 -7.79 1.74
CA LEU A 239 -0.89 -6.92 1.49
C LEU A 239 -0.63 -5.94 0.33
N PHE A 240 0.52 -5.26 0.34
CA PHE A 240 0.90 -4.32 -0.72
C PHE A 240 1.14 -5.03 -2.05
N VAL A 241 1.72 -6.24 -2.01
CA VAL A 241 1.97 -7.04 -3.22
C VAL A 241 0.64 -7.49 -3.84
N GLU A 242 -0.33 -7.92 -3.04
CA GLU A 242 -1.66 -8.31 -3.52
C GLU A 242 -2.44 -7.12 -4.08
N GLU A 243 -2.41 -5.97 -3.41
CA GLU A 243 -3.03 -4.75 -3.93
C GLU A 243 -2.39 -4.31 -5.26
N SER A 244 -1.06 -4.35 -5.34
CA SER A 244 -0.31 -4.07 -6.57
C SER A 244 -0.72 -5.03 -7.69
N ARG A 245 -0.83 -6.33 -7.37
CA ARG A 245 -1.28 -7.34 -8.32
C ARG A 245 -2.70 -7.05 -8.80
N LYS A 246 -3.65 -6.77 -7.91
CA LYS A 246 -5.04 -6.45 -8.27
C LYS A 246 -5.11 -5.27 -9.24
N ASN A 247 -4.29 -4.24 -9.01
CA ASN A 247 -4.19 -3.10 -9.91
C ASN A 247 -3.56 -3.45 -11.27
N LEU A 248 -2.72 -4.48 -11.35
CA LEU A 248 -2.03 -4.90 -12.57
C LEU A 248 -2.82 -5.91 -13.43
N VAL A 249 -3.72 -6.68 -12.83
CA VAL A 249 -4.57 -7.66 -13.51
C VAL A 249 -5.73 -6.97 -14.26
N LEU A 250 -6.10 -7.47 -15.45
CA LEU A 250 -7.28 -6.96 -16.17
C LEU A 250 -8.57 -7.29 -15.40
N PRO A 251 -9.60 -6.41 -15.46
CA PRO A 251 -10.95 -6.82 -15.15
C PRO A 251 -11.26 -8.03 -16.00
N ASN A 252 -11.64 -9.14 -15.37
CA ASN A 252 -11.95 -10.38 -16.06
C ASN A 252 -10.74 -11.13 -16.69
N SER A 253 -9.57 -11.16 -16.07
CA SER A 253 -8.50 -12.12 -16.42
C SER A 253 -7.70 -12.54 -15.19
N ASP A 254 -7.10 -13.74 -15.19
CA ASP A 254 -6.05 -14.12 -14.23
C ASP A 254 -4.64 -13.72 -14.72
N GLU A 255 -4.57 -13.18 -15.94
CA GLU A 255 -3.33 -12.77 -16.56
C GLU A 255 -2.93 -11.38 -16.06
N ILE A 256 -1.77 -11.31 -15.40
CA ILE A 256 -1.15 -10.05 -15.03
C ILE A 256 -0.70 -9.37 -16.31
N ILE A 257 -1.29 -8.24 -16.69
CA ILE A 257 -0.79 -7.48 -17.83
C ILE A 257 0.30 -6.55 -17.32
N PHE A 258 1.53 -6.92 -17.59
CA PHE A 258 2.59 -5.94 -17.63
C PHE A 258 2.62 -5.33 -19.02
N ASP A 259 1.79 -4.33 -19.22
CA ASP A 259 1.99 -3.43 -20.34
C ASP A 259 3.07 -2.42 -19.93
N GLN A 260 3.94 -2.09 -20.87
CA GLN A 260 4.95 -1.06 -20.70
C GLN A 260 4.30 0.24 -20.24
N GLU A 261 3.25 0.67 -20.95
CA GLU A 261 2.55 1.92 -20.67
C GLU A 261 2.00 1.96 -19.24
N LYS A 262 1.51 0.81 -18.75
CA LYS A 262 0.99 0.70 -17.39
C LYS A 262 2.09 0.85 -16.35
N ILE A 263 3.26 0.22 -16.54
CA ILE A 263 4.39 0.38 -15.61
C ILE A 263 4.95 1.81 -15.68
N GLU A 264 5.08 2.39 -16.87
CA GLU A 264 5.52 3.78 -17.04
C GLU A 264 4.56 4.77 -16.37
N SER A 265 3.25 4.52 -16.44
CA SER A 265 2.25 5.32 -15.73
C SER A 265 2.39 5.22 -14.21
N LEU A 266 2.81 4.07 -13.67
CA LEU A 266 3.05 3.93 -12.22
C LEU A 266 4.23 4.80 -11.77
N PHE A 267 5.31 4.88 -12.55
CA PHE A 267 6.44 5.76 -12.23
C PHE A 267 6.06 7.23 -12.27
N THR A 268 5.24 7.64 -13.24
CA THR A 268 4.85 9.04 -13.44
C THR A 268 3.72 9.47 -12.50
N SER A 269 2.86 8.55 -12.04
CA SER A 269 1.76 8.85 -11.11
C SER A 269 2.18 9.40 -9.74
N LEU A 270 3.45 9.17 -9.36
CA LEU A 270 4.02 9.62 -8.09
C LEU A 270 4.54 11.06 -8.15
N ILE A 271 4.52 11.66 -9.33
CA ILE A 271 5.09 12.96 -9.61
C ILE A 271 3.96 14.00 -9.68
N ASP A 272 4.18 15.19 -9.12
CA ASP A 272 3.18 16.26 -9.05
C ASP A 272 3.36 17.30 -10.18
N ASP A 273 2.44 18.27 -10.22
CA ASP A 273 2.44 19.36 -11.20
C ASP A 273 3.72 20.24 -11.16
N ASN A 274 4.49 20.21 -10.07
CA ASN A 274 5.71 21.01 -9.92
C ASN A 274 6.91 20.39 -10.67
N PHE A 275 6.80 19.15 -11.12
CA PHE A 275 7.87 18.42 -11.77
C PHE A 275 8.33 19.03 -13.09
N GLU A 276 7.40 19.46 -13.93
CA GLU A 276 7.75 20.07 -15.22
C GLU A 276 8.63 21.30 -15.00
N SER A 277 8.27 22.14 -14.02
CA SER A 277 9.06 23.29 -13.62
C SER A 277 10.44 22.88 -13.09
N LEU A 278 10.53 21.80 -12.29
CA LEU A 278 11.82 21.28 -11.81
C LEU A 278 12.71 20.85 -13.00
N PHE A 279 12.16 20.08 -13.93
CA PHE A 279 12.89 19.59 -15.09
C PHE A 279 13.44 20.74 -15.94
N GLN A 280 12.59 21.72 -16.29
CA GLN A 280 13.01 22.89 -17.07
C GLN A 280 14.09 23.71 -16.36
N GLN A 281 13.95 23.91 -15.04
CA GLN A 281 14.97 24.59 -14.24
C GLN A 281 16.29 23.83 -14.23
N LEU A 282 16.28 22.51 -13.99
CA LEU A 282 17.48 21.69 -13.98
C LEU A 282 18.15 21.68 -15.36
N HIS A 283 17.38 21.46 -16.43
CA HIS A 283 17.91 21.45 -17.80
C HIS A 283 18.62 22.77 -18.12
N LYS A 284 17.99 23.91 -17.78
CA LYS A 284 18.60 25.23 -17.94
C LYS A 284 19.86 25.40 -17.09
N LEU A 285 19.83 25.02 -15.82
CA LEU A 285 20.99 25.14 -14.91
C LEU A 285 22.18 24.30 -15.38
N PHE A 286 21.93 23.08 -15.87
CA PHE A 286 22.98 22.23 -16.45
C PHE A 286 23.53 22.83 -17.75
N GLN A 287 22.69 23.45 -18.58
CA GLN A 287 23.13 24.19 -19.77
C GLN A 287 24.02 25.38 -19.40
N ASP A 288 23.55 26.24 -18.49
CA ASP A 288 24.30 27.39 -17.98
C ASP A 288 25.64 26.95 -17.38
N TRP A 289 25.66 25.83 -16.66
CA TRP A 289 26.88 25.24 -16.11
C TRP A 289 27.86 24.80 -17.20
N VAL A 290 27.39 24.10 -18.25
CA VAL A 290 28.25 23.72 -19.39
C VAL A 290 28.81 24.95 -20.10
N ASP A 291 27.98 25.97 -20.32
CA ASP A 291 28.36 27.21 -21.00
C ASP A 291 29.45 27.96 -20.23
N VAL A 292 29.38 27.98 -18.89
CA VAL A 292 30.44 28.56 -18.03
C VAL A 292 31.79 27.88 -18.25
N TRP A 293 31.83 26.56 -18.41
CA TRP A 293 33.08 25.83 -18.64
C TRP A 293 33.59 25.92 -20.09
N LEU A 294 32.72 26.25 -21.04
CA LEU A 294 33.07 26.51 -22.44
C LEU A 294 33.45 27.98 -22.70
N ASP A 295 33.17 28.89 -21.75
CA ASP A 295 33.55 30.30 -21.83
C ASP A 295 35.06 30.46 -22.11
N GLY A 296 35.41 31.46 -22.91
CA GLY A 296 36.80 31.70 -23.32
C GLY A 296 37.46 30.57 -24.14
N GLY A 297 36.68 29.68 -24.76
CA GLY A 297 37.19 28.60 -25.63
C GLY A 297 37.42 27.26 -24.92
N GLY A 298 36.93 27.09 -23.70
CA GLY A 298 37.02 25.85 -22.92
C GLY A 298 38.41 25.47 -22.43
N PRO A 299 39.23 26.40 -21.88
CA PRO A 299 40.61 26.15 -21.46
C PRO A 299 40.76 25.03 -20.41
N LEU A 300 39.70 24.80 -19.62
CA LEU A 300 39.65 23.83 -18.52
C LEU A 300 39.04 22.48 -18.93
N VAL A 301 38.50 22.35 -20.14
CA VAL A 301 37.83 21.14 -20.61
C VAL A 301 38.86 20.15 -21.16
N VAL A 302 38.86 18.94 -20.62
CA VAL A 302 39.70 17.84 -21.11
C VAL A 302 38.86 16.99 -22.07
N LYS A 303 39.28 16.93 -23.34
CA LYS A 303 38.60 16.08 -24.33
C LYS A 303 39.09 14.64 -24.22
N SER A 304 38.17 13.69 -24.02
CA SER A 304 38.45 12.26 -24.15
C SER A 304 38.46 11.87 -25.63
N PRO A 305 39.37 10.99 -26.09
CA PRO A 305 39.26 10.38 -27.41
C PRO A 305 37.95 9.59 -27.51
N THR A 306 37.23 9.71 -28.62
CA THR A 306 35.93 9.02 -28.82
C THR A 306 36.04 7.49 -28.71
N THR A 307 37.24 6.94 -28.94
CA THR A 307 37.57 5.52 -28.80
C THR A 307 37.65 5.03 -27.35
N GLN A 308 37.88 5.92 -26.38
CA GLN A 308 37.97 5.58 -24.95
C GLN A 308 36.65 5.86 -24.19
N GLY A 309 35.64 6.35 -24.89
CA GLY A 309 34.33 6.73 -24.33
C GLY A 309 34.30 8.15 -23.76
N LEU A 310 33.07 8.65 -23.55
CA LEU A 310 32.83 10.00 -23.04
C LEU A 310 33.18 10.11 -21.55
N ASN A 311 33.90 11.18 -21.18
CA ASN A 311 34.05 11.55 -19.77
C ASN A 311 32.75 12.17 -19.22
N ARG A 312 32.64 12.38 -17.91
CA ARG A 312 31.41 12.87 -17.27
C ARG A 312 30.96 14.22 -17.81
N PHE A 313 31.88 15.14 -18.07
CA PHE A 313 31.56 16.44 -18.67
C PHE A 313 30.96 16.29 -20.07
N GLN A 314 31.63 15.54 -20.94
CA GLN A 314 31.16 15.25 -22.30
C GLN A 314 29.84 14.47 -22.32
N PHE A 315 29.60 13.61 -21.32
CA PHE A 315 28.33 12.92 -21.17
C PHE A 315 27.19 13.88 -20.80
N ILE A 316 27.40 14.82 -19.89
CA ILE A 316 26.41 15.88 -19.59
C ILE A 316 26.14 16.73 -20.84
N GLN A 317 27.18 17.08 -21.61
CA GLN A 317 27.01 17.76 -22.89
C GLN A 317 26.17 16.95 -23.88
N TYR A 318 26.42 15.63 -23.95
CA TYR A 318 25.64 14.71 -24.77
C TYR A 318 24.16 14.68 -24.35
N LEU A 319 23.87 14.61 -23.05
CA LEU A 319 22.51 14.65 -22.51
C LEU A 319 21.77 15.95 -22.87
N LEU A 320 22.45 17.09 -22.92
CA LEU A 320 21.83 18.38 -23.26
C LEU A 320 21.63 18.57 -24.77
N THR A 321 22.53 18.01 -25.59
CA THR A 321 22.57 18.28 -27.04
C THR A 321 21.83 17.22 -27.86
N HIS A 322 21.90 15.96 -27.44
CA HIS A 322 21.46 14.82 -28.24
C HIS A 322 20.28 14.05 -27.64
N VAL A 323 19.93 14.32 -26.39
CA VAL A 323 18.83 13.64 -25.70
C VAL A 323 17.71 14.65 -25.46
N ASN A 324 16.54 14.42 -26.06
CA ASN A 324 15.40 15.30 -25.94
C ASN A 324 14.21 14.54 -25.33
N PRO A 325 14.06 14.53 -23.99
CA PRO A 325 12.98 13.83 -23.31
C PRO A 325 11.64 14.56 -23.51
N ILE A 326 10.63 13.84 -24.01
CA ILE A 326 9.28 14.34 -24.30
C ILE A 326 8.34 13.97 -23.16
N SER A 327 8.32 12.68 -22.78
CA SER A 327 7.44 12.17 -21.72
C SER A 327 8.03 12.39 -20.33
N ASP A 328 7.17 12.40 -19.31
CA ASP A 328 7.64 12.54 -17.92
C ASP A 328 8.49 11.35 -17.48
N PHE A 329 8.23 10.17 -18.05
CA PHE A 329 9.06 8.97 -17.87
C PHE A 329 10.48 9.16 -18.42
N GLU A 330 10.64 9.82 -19.57
CA GLU A 330 11.95 10.15 -20.13
C GLU A 330 12.66 11.25 -19.32
N LYS A 331 11.91 12.26 -18.84
CA LYS A 331 12.46 13.37 -18.05
C LYS A 331 13.03 12.91 -16.72
N ILE A 332 12.36 12.00 -16.00
CA ILE A 332 12.92 11.45 -14.75
C ILE A 332 14.22 10.67 -14.99
N GLN A 333 14.29 9.90 -16.09
CA GLN A 333 15.51 9.20 -16.47
C GLN A 333 16.64 10.19 -16.79
N TRP A 334 16.34 11.27 -17.51
CA TRP A 334 17.31 12.33 -17.79
C TRP A 334 17.89 12.94 -16.50
N ILE A 335 17.02 13.28 -15.53
CA ILE A 335 17.43 13.82 -14.23
C ILE A 335 18.36 12.85 -13.49
N TRP A 336 18.04 11.55 -13.52
CA TRP A 336 18.89 10.52 -12.92
C TRP A 336 20.26 10.45 -13.61
N TYR A 337 20.33 10.37 -14.95
CA TYR A 337 21.60 10.34 -15.67
C TYR A 337 22.48 11.58 -15.39
N ALA A 338 21.88 12.77 -15.34
CA ALA A 338 22.59 14.00 -14.98
C ALA A 338 23.08 13.99 -13.52
N SER A 339 22.28 13.44 -12.61
CA SER A 339 22.61 13.29 -11.19
C SER A 339 23.75 12.30 -10.97
N VAL A 340 23.75 11.19 -11.70
CA VAL A 340 24.80 10.16 -11.65
C VAL A 340 26.11 10.68 -12.21
N ALA A 341 26.06 11.40 -13.34
CA ALA A 341 27.25 12.01 -13.93
C ALA A 341 27.90 13.04 -12.99
N SER A 342 27.09 13.76 -12.20
CA SER A 342 27.52 14.78 -11.25
C SER A 342 27.87 14.26 -9.84
N SER A 343 27.57 13.00 -9.50
CA SER A 343 27.90 12.40 -8.18
C SER A 343 29.28 11.73 -8.17
N SER A 344 29.83 11.42 -6.99
CA SER A 344 31.07 10.64 -6.90
C SER A 344 30.87 9.14 -7.16
N THR A 345 29.81 8.57 -6.60
CA THR A 345 29.44 7.15 -6.75
C THR A 345 27.96 7.00 -7.09
N PHE A 346 27.58 5.83 -7.58
CA PHE A 346 26.18 5.47 -7.83
C PHE A 346 25.33 5.65 -6.56
N ASP A 347 25.72 5.02 -5.45
CA ASP A 347 24.98 5.10 -4.18
C ASP A 347 24.89 6.54 -3.63
N ALA A 348 25.91 7.36 -3.86
CA ALA A 348 25.89 8.75 -3.44
C ALA A 348 24.80 9.55 -4.18
N SER A 349 24.51 9.22 -5.45
CA SER A 349 23.46 9.89 -6.24
C SER A 349 22.04 9.61 -5.74
N LEU A 350 21.84 8.55 -4.94
CA LEU A 350 20.54 8.12 -4.44
C LEU A 350 20.29 8.53 -2.98
N LYS A 351 21.23 9.26 -2.35
CA LYS A 351 21.05 9.77 -0.98
C LYS A 351 20.22 11.06 -0.98
N PRO A 352 19.46 11.33 0.10
CA PRO A 352 18.66 12.55 0.23
C PRO A 352 19.52 13.81 0.23
N ASP A 353 20.67 13.79 0.90
CA ASP A 353 21.66 14.87 0.88
C ASP A 353 22.90 14.44 0.09
N ALA A 354 22.72 14.36 -1.23
CA ALA A 354 23.78 13.90 -2.13
C ALA A 354 24.77 15.04 -2.40
N GLY A 355 26.06 14.75 -2.18
CA GLY A 355 27.16 15.64 -2.53
C GLY A 355 27.45 15.61 -4.04
N PHE A 356 26.69 16.36 -4.82
CA PHE A 356 26.97 16.56 -6.25
C PHE A 356 28.16 17.49 -6.46
N PHE A 357 28.93 17.30 -7.52
CA PHE A 357 30.09 18.14 -7.88
C PHE A 357 31.13 18.27 -6.75
N SER A 358 31.78 17.18 -6.33
CA SER A 358 32.82 17.21 -5.30
C SER A 358 33.92 18.23 -5.62
N ASN A 359 34.27 19.10 -4.66
CA ASN A 359 35.25 20.18 -4.84
C ASN A 359 34.93 21.13 -6.02
N SER A 360 33.65 21.44 -6.20
CA SER A 360 33.15 22.36 -7.25
C SER A 360 33.43 21.87 -8.67
N ARG A 361 33.64 20.56 -8.83
CA ARG A 361 33.98 19.89 -10.11
C ARG A 361 33.32 18.52 -10.19
N LEU A 362 33.37 17.92 -11.38
CA LEU A 362 33.01 16.52 -11.56
C LEU A 362 34.09 15.61 -10.96
N SER A 363 33.66 14.49 -10.39
CA SER A 363 34.53 13.51 -9.73
C SER A 363 35.24 12.61 -10.75
N ASP A 364 36.50 12.23 -10.48
CA ASP A 364 37.23 11.20 -11.24
C ASP A 364 37.03 9.78 -10.66
N ALA A 365 36.06 9.60 -9.75
CA ALA A 365 35.82 8.34 -9.07
C ALA A 365 35.12 7.30 -9.98
N GLN A 366 35.18 6.03 -9.55
CA GLN A 366 34.57 4.88 -10.24
C GLN A 366 35.06 4.69 -11.68
N LYS A 367 36.35 5.00 -11.91
CA LYS A 367 37.02 4.85 -13.22
C LYS A 367 36.35 5.63 -14.36
N TRP A 368 35.60 6.68 -14.01
CA TRP A 368 34.95 7.58 -14.96
C TRP A 368 35.46 9.00 -14.73
N ALA A 369 36.34 9.46 -15.61
CA ALA A 369 36.99 10.77 -15.49
C ALA A 369 35.97 11.92 -15.52
N GLY A 370 36.24 12.96 -14.73
CA GLY A 370 35.43 14.17 -14.62
C GLY A 370 35.48 15.03 -15.88
N GLY A 371 36.61 15.03 -16.60
CA GLY A 371 36.76 15.80 -17.85
C GLY A 371 37.07 17.29 -17.65
N LEU A 372 37.39 17.72 -16.43
CA LEU A 372 37.68 19.12 -16.09
C LEU A 372 39.03 19.21 -15.35
N LYS A 373 39.90 20.12 -15.79
CA LYS A 373 41.19 20.39 -15.15
C LYS A 373 41.02 20.92 -13.72
N THR A 374 42.07 20.82 -12.91
CA THR A 374 42.08 21.48 -11.60
C THR A 374 42.33 22.98 -11.75
N LYS A 375 41.93 23.76 -10.73
CA LYS A 375 42.16 25.20 -10.70
C LYS A 375 43.65 25.53 -10.79
N LYS A 376 44.50 24.69 -10.18
CA LYS A 376 45.96 24.81 -10.23
C LYS A 376 46.49 24.58 -11.63
N ASP A 377 46.03 23.52 -12.31
CA ASP A 377 46.51 23.17 -13.65
C ASP A 377 46.03 24.20 -14.69
N GLY A 378 44.79 24.69 -14.57
CA GLY A 378 44.28 25.77 -15.42
C GLY A 378 45.09 27.06 -15.31
N LYS A 379 45.46 27.46 -14.09
CA LYS A 379 46.30 28.64 -13.83
C LYS A 379 47.73 28.50 -14.32
N ALA A 380 48.22 27.28 -14.49
CA ALA A 380 49.55 27.03 -15.05
C ALA A 380 49.60 27.31 -16.57
N GLU A 381 48.46 27.20 -17.26
CA GLU A 381 48.37 27.27 -18.73
C GLU A 381 47.65 28.53 -19.24
N HIS A 382 46.86 29.20 -18.39
CA HIS A 382 45.99 30.31 -18.76
C HIS A 382 45.96 31.42 -17.69
N ASP A 383 45.40 32.58 -18.06
CA ASP A 383 45.29 33.74 -17.16
C ASP A 383 44.53 33.40 -15.86
N ASN A 384 45.17 33.66 -14.73
CA ASN A 384 44.63 33.44 -13.40
C ASN A 384 43.26 34.09 -13.19
N GLN A 385 43.05 35.31 -13.69
CA GLN A 385 41.80 36.05 -13.49
C GLN A 385 40.64 35.36 -14.24
N ILE A 386 40.89 34.90 -15.46
CA ILE A 386 39.89 34.18 -16.27
C ILE A 386 39.49 32.87 -15.58
N ILE A 387 40.48 32.10 -15.13
CA ILE A 387 40.24 30.83 -14.42
C ILE A 387 39.49 31.07 -13.11
N ASP A 388 39.84 32.08 -12.33
CA ASP A 388 39.13 32.43 -11.09
C ASP A 388 37.65 32.78 -11.34
N VAL A 389 37.37 33.55 -12.39
CA VAL A 389 35.99 33.92 -12.77
C VAL A 389 35.17 32.70 -13.20
N ILE A 390 35.74 31.78 -13.99
CA ILE A 390 35.05 30.55 -14.42
C ILE A 390 34.66 29.70 -13.20
N TYR A 391 35.60 29.46 -12.27
CA TYR A 391 35.30 28.68 -11.06
C TYR A 391 34.24 29.35 -10.18
N LEU A 392 34.29 30.67 -9.98
CA LEU A 392 33.30 31.40 -9.18
C LEU A 392 31.90 31.32 -9.80
N LYS A 393 31.79 31.51 -11.12
CA LYS A 393 30.52 31.33 -11.85
C LYS A 393 30.02 29.89 -11.72
N ALA A 394 30.89 28.90 -11.93
CA ALA A 394 30.52 27.49 -11.83
C ALA A 394 30.03 27.11 -10.42
N GLU A 395 30.69 27.61 -9.37
CA GLU A 395 30.30 27.39 -7.97
C GLU A 395 28.90 27.94 -7.67
N SER A 396 28.59 29.13 -8.20
CA SER A 396 27.26 29.73 -8.01
C SER A 396 26.15 28.89 -8.65
N VAL A 397 26.38 28.36 -9.86
CA VAL A 397 25.40 27.50 -10.55
C VAL A 397 25.28 26.14 -9.86
N ILE A 398 26.40 25.54 -9.46
CA ILE A 398 26.45 24.25 -8.74
C ILE A 398 25.65 24.32 -7.43
N ALA A 399 25.72 25.43 -6.70
CA ALA A 399 24.96 25.61 -5.46
C ALA A 399 23.45 25.48 -5.69
N ILE A 400 22.94 26.09 -6.77
CA ILE A 400 21.52 26.03 -7.14
C ILE A 400 21.14 24.64 -7.63
N ILE A 401 22.00 23.99 -8.45
CA ILE A 401 21.77 22.60 -8.90
C ILE A 401 21.64 21.66 -7.69
N ARG A 402 22.54 21.77 -6.71
CA ARG A 402 22.49 20.96 -5.48
C ARG A 402 21.20 21.18 -4.71
N GLU A 403 20.80 22.43 -4.52
CA GLU A 403 19.55 22.78 -3.84
C GLU A 403 18.34 22.13 -4.53
N ARG A 404 18.28 22.18 -5.87
CA ARG A 404 17.19 21.59 -6.65
C ARG A 404 17.21 20.06 -6.64
N LEU A 405 18.37 19.42 -6.82
CA LEU A 405 18.48 17.95 -6.80
C LEU A 405 18.22 17.34 -5.42
N ASN A 406 18.55 18.05 -4.33
CA ASN A 406 18.29 17.63 -2.95
C ASN A 406 16.94 18.12 -2.41
N SER A 407 16.15 18.85 -3.20
CA SER A 407 14.75 19.13 -2.86
C SER A 407 13.94 17.82 -2.76
N PRO A 408 12.80 17.78 -2.05
CA PRO A 408 11.99 16.57 -1.93
C PRO A 408 11.59 15.96 -3.29
N ILE A 409 11.18 16.81 -4.23
CA ILE A 409 10.82 16.39 -5.58
C ILE A 409 12.05 15.97 -6.39
N GLY A 410 13.18 16.67 -6.27
CA GLY A 410 14.44 16.27 -6.92
C GLY A 410 14.96 14.93 -6.41
N TYR A 411 14.85 14.66 -5.11
CA TYR A 411 15.17 13.37 -4.51
C TYR A 411 14.27 12.26 -5.03
N LEU A 412 12.96 12.50 -5.10
CA LEU A 412 12.01 11.56 -5.67
C LEU A 412 12.32 11.26 -7.14
N SER A 413 12.48 12.30 -7.97
CA SER A 413 12.80 12.16 -9.40
C SER A 413 14.08 11.38 -9.65
N ARG A 414 15.12 11.54 -8.81
CA ARG A 414 16.36 10.75 -8.91
C ARG A 414 16.14 9.27 -8.65
N ASN A 415 15.36 8.93 -7.62
CA ASN A 415 15.08 7.52 -7.28
C ASN A 415 14.15 6.87 -8.31
N LEU A 416 13.12 7.58 -8.75
CA LEU A 416 12.23 7.10 -9.81
C LEU A 416 12.97 6.98 -11.15
N GLY A 417 13.80 7.96 -11.50
CA GLY A 417 14.63 7.94 -12.71
C GLY A 417 15.62 6.79 -12.73
N ASN A 418 16.22 6.44 -11.58
CA ASN A 418 17.05 5.25 -11.44
C ASN A 418 16.24 3.98 -11.76
N ALA A 419 15.11 3.78 -11.08
CA ALA A 419 14.28 2.61 -11.29
C ALA A 419 13.75 2.52 -12.74
N ALA A 420 13.34 3.66 -13.31
CA ALA A 420 12.88 3.77 -14.68
C ALA A 420 13.98 3.43 -15.70
N ALA A 421 15.20 3.91 -15.50
CA ALA A 421 16.31 3.66 -16.41
C ALA A 421 16.91 2.24 -16.27
N LEU A 422 16.78 1.62 -15.10
CA LEU A 422 17.05 0.19 -14.93
C LEU A 422 16.01 -0.63 -15.72
N PHE A 423 14.74 -0.23 -15.66
CA PHE A 423 13.62 -0.92 -16.30
C PHE A 423 13.59 -0.84 -17.83
N SER A 424 13.60 0.38 -18.37
CA SER A 424 13.56 0.62 -19.81
C SER A 424 14.30 1.93 -20.13
N PRO A 425 15.60 1.86 -20.46
CA PRO A 425 16.37 3.06 -20.80
C PRO A 425 15.85 3.66 -22.12
N PHE A 426 15.38 4.91 -22.07
CA PHE A 426 14.68 5.52 -23.19
C PHE A 426 15.56 5.91 -24.39
N PHE A 427 16.89 6.00 -24.20
CA PHE A 427 17.83 6.33 -25.27
C PHE A 427 19.01 5.37 -25.26
N LYS A 428 19.64 5.24 -26.43
CA LYS A 428 20.85 4.46 -26.58
C LYS A 428 22.02 5.20 -25.92
N LEU A 429 22.57 4.61 -24.86
CA LEU A 429 23.74 5.16 -24.19
C LEU A 429 24.91 5.35 -25.17
N PRO A 430 25.62 6.50 -25.12
CA PRO A 430 26.84 6.68 -25.88
C PRO A 430 27.93 5.72 -25.38
N ILE A 431 29.05 5.63 -26.11
CA ILE A 431 30.20 4.84 -25.67
C ILE A 431 30.74 5.44 -24.36
N LEU A 432 30.59 4.70 -23.27
CA LEU A 432 31.16 5.03 -21.96
C LEU A 432 32.42 4.20 -21.71
N PRO A 433 33.37 4.67 -20.88
CA PRO A 433 34.57 3.92 -20.54
C PRO A 433 34.22 2.50 -20.06
N GLU A 434 34.89 1.47 -20.57
CA GLU A 434 34.46 0.08 -20.33
C GLU A 434 34.45 -0.33 -18.86
N GLU A 435 35.37 0.24 -18.08
CA GLU A 435 35.60 -0.08 -16.67
C GLU A 435 34.72 0.72 -15.69
N GLN A 436 33.92 1.68 -16.17
CA GLN A 436 33.03 2.43 -15.28
C GLN A 436 31.93 1.54 -14.70
N THR A 437 31.56 1.80 -13.45
CA THR A 437 30.61 0.97 -12.68
C THR A 437 29.32 1.70 -12.32
N VAL A 438 29.16 2.95 -12.76
CA VAL A 438 28.13 3.87 -12.27
C VAL A 438 26.83 3.74 -13.06
N ILE A 439 26.93 3.57 -14.39
CA ILE A 439 25.79 3.32 -15.28
C ILE A 439 25.86 1.85 -15.69
N PRO A 440 24.92 0.99 -15.26
CA PRO A 440 24.93 -0.42 -15.65
C PRO A 440 24.80 -0.61 -17.17
N LYS A 441 25.37 -1.70 -17.69
CA LYS A 441 25.24 -2.06 -19.11
C LYS A 441 23.99 -2.93 -19.30
N VAL A 442 23.23 -2.70 -20.37
CA VAL A 442 22.10 -3.58 -20.70
C VAL A 442 22.63 -4.93 -21.20
N LEU A 443 22.04 -6.02 -20.73
CA LEU A 443 22.31 -7.37 -21.21
C LEU A 443 21.88 -7.52 -22.67
N THR A 444 22.84 -7.62 -23.58
CA THR A 444 22.56 -7.87 -25.01
C THR A 444 22.74 -9.33 -25.42
N THR A 445 23.37 -10.16 -24.59
CA THR A 445 23.65 -11.58 -24.87
C THR A 445 23.12 -12.49 -23.77
N ASN A 446 22.45 -13.58 -24.16
CA ASN A 446 21.70 -14.48 -23.27
C ASN A 446 22.55 -15.43 -22.43
N VAL A 447 23.86 -15.53 -22.67
CA VAL A 447 24.72 -16.52 -22.00
C VAL A 447 26.05 -15.89 -21.64
N PHE A 448 26.31 -15.77 -20.34
CA PHE A 448 27.67 -15.61 -19.86
C PHE A 448 28.20 -16.97 -19.43
N GLU A 449 29.30 -17.42 -20.01
CA GLU A 449 30.00 -18.63 -19.57
C GLU A 449 30.61 -18.47 -18.17
N LYS A 450 30.84 -17.22 -17.73
CA LYS A 450 31.30 -16.85 -16.38
C LYS A 450 30.52 -15.64 -15.89
N PRO A 451 30.17 -15.56 -14.60
CA PRO A 451 29.47 -14.40 -14.06
C PRO A 451 30.25 -13.13 -14.42
N PRO A 452 29.60 -12.12 -15.02
CA PRO A 452 30.29 -10.92 -15.42
C PRO A 452 30.83 -10.15 -14.21
N SER A 453 31.95 -9.45 -14.40
CA SER A 453 32.59 -8.63 -13.35
C SER A 453 31.90 -7.28 -13.13
N SER A 454 31.14 -6.79 -14.10
CA SER A 454 30.38 -5.53 -14.02
C SER A 454 28.89 -5.76 -13.74
N SER A 455 28.20 -4.72 -13.25
CA SER A 455 26.75 -4.71 -13.07
C SER A 455 26.05 -4.58 -14.42
N TYR A 456 25.04 -5.43 -14.65
CA TYR A 456 24.21 -5.37 -15.85
C TYR A 456 22.74 -5.19 -15.51
N ASN A 457 22.02 -4.51 -16.40
CA ASN A 457 20.56 -4.44 -16.40
C ASN A 457 19.99 -5.50 -17.31
N PHE A 458 18.83 -6.05 -16.95
CA PHE A 458 18.10 -6.93 -17.84
C PHE A 458 17.55 -6.15 -19.03
N THR A 459 17.18 -6.87 -20.09
CA THR A 459 16.35 -6.26 -21.13
C THR A 459 14.95 -6.05 -20.58
N GLN A 460 14.23 -5.08 -21.13
CA GLN A 460 12.85 -4.80 -20.76
C GLN A 460 11.96 -6.06 -20.80
N GLU A 461 12.06 -6.88 -21.85
CA GLU A 461 11.31 -8.14 -21.96
C GLU A 461 11.63 -9.12 -20.84
N MET A 462 12.90 -9.23 -20.45
CA MET A 462 13.32 -10.07 -19.33
C MET A 462 12.80 -9.51 -18.00
N GLU A 463 12.86 -8.20 -17.77
CA GLU A 463 12.32 -7.59 -16.55
C GLU A 463 10.82 -7.81 -16.41
N LEU A 464 10.07 -7.59 -17.47
CA LEU A 464 8.63 -7.86 -17.53
C LEU A 464 8.31 -9.32 -17.21
N SER A 465 9.06 -10.24 -17.81
CA SER A 465 8.92 -11.67 -17.57
C SER A 465 9.22 -12.04 -16.11
N ILE A 466 10.32 -11.52 -15.54
CA ILE A 466 10.73 -11.75 -14.15
C ILE A 466 9.68 -11.20 -13.18
N LEU A 467 9.19 -9.97 -13.39
CA LEU A 467 8.14 -9.37 -12.55
C LEU A 467 6.89 -10.27 -12.54
N ARG A 468 6.46 -10.74 -13.71
CA ARG A 468 5.33 -11.66 -13.85
C ARG A 468 5.54 -12.97 -13.10
N ASP A 469 6.71 -13.55 -13.26
CA ASP A 469 7.05 -14.80 -12.60
C ASP A 469 7.15 -14.64 -11.08
N LEU A 470 7.59 -13.48 -10.59
CA LEU A 470 7.65 -13.17 -9.16
C LEU A 470 6.26 -13.12 -8.53
N PHE A 471 5.28 -12.47 -9.17
CA PHE A 471 3.90 -12.47 -8.65
C PHE A 471 3.27 -13.87 -8.66
N ILE A 472 3.50 -14.66 -9.71
CA ILE A 472 3.02 -16.04 -9.79
C ILE A 472 3.67 -16.90 -8.71
N THR A 473 4.99 -16.78 -8.54
CA THR A 473 5.75 -17.53 -7.52
C THR A 473 5.30 -17.13 -6.12
N HIS A 474 5.16 -15.83 -5.84
CA HIS A 474 4.68 -15.33 -4.56
C HIS A 474 3.28 -15.85 -4.20
N GLN A 475 2.35 -15.85 -5.16
CA GLN A 475 1.02 -16.42 -4.94
C GLN A 475 1.09 -17.91 -4.59
N GLY A 476 1.91 -18.68 -5.29
CA GLY A 476 2.11 -20.09 -4.98
C GLY A 476 2.73 -20.30 -3.59
N VAL A 477 3.70 -19.48 -3.19
CA VAL A 477 4.26 -19.49 -1.82
C VAL A 477 3.16 -19.23 -0.78
N LYS A 478 2.26 -18.25 -1.02
CA LYS A 478 1.15 -17.94 -0.11
C LYS A 478 0.17 -19.11 0.00
N GLN A 479 -0.16 -19.77 -1.11
CA GLN A 479 -1.03 -20.95 -1.13
C GLN A 479 -0.40 -22.13 -0.37
N ILE A 480 0.89 -22.39 -0.58
CA ILE A 480 1.64 -23.42 0.16
C ILE A 480 1.68 -23.07 1.66
N LEU A 481 1.95 -21.81 2.01
CA LEU A 481 1.93 -21.35 3.40
C LEU A 481 0.58 -21.59 4.07
N ARG A 482 -0.51 -21.28 3.38
CA ARG A 482 -1.86 -21.55 3.88
C ARG A 482 -2.07 -23.03 4.14
N GLN A 483 -1.61 -23.90 3.24
CA GLN A 483 -1.73 -25.34 3.43
C GLN A 483 -0.92 -25.84 4.64
N ILE A 484 0.28 -25.30 4.87
CA ILE A 484 1.09 -25.61 6.07
C ILE A 484 0.32 -25.19 7.33
N ARG A 485 -0.26 -23.99 7.35
CA ARG A 485 -1.06 -23.50 8.49
C ARG A 485 -2.27 -24.39 8.77
N ILE A 486 -3.00 -24.81 7.74
CA ILE A 486 -4.14 -25.72 7.85
C ILE A 486 -3.71 -27.10 8.40
N GLN A 487 -2.54 -27.59 8.00
CA GLN A 487 -1.99 -28.86 8.50
C GLN A 487 -1.56 -28.78 9.96
N GLN A 488 -0.97 -27.65 10.36
CA GLN A 488 -0.52 -27.40 11.73
C GLN A 488 -1.66 -26.93 12.66
N GLY A 489 -2.84 -26.63 12.11
CA GLY A 489 -3.97 -26.11 12.89
C GLY A 489 -3.68 -24.74 13.49
N LEU A 490 -3.06 -23.84 12.71
CA LEU A 490 -2.72 -22.48 13.12
C LEU A 490 -3.58 -21.45 12.39
N GLN A 491 -4.08 -20.44 13.10
CA GLN A 491 -4.83 -19.32 12.51
C GLN A 491 -4.13 -17.98 12.79
N TYR A 492 -4.00 -17.15 11.76
CA TYR A 492 -3.46 -15.80 11.86
C TYR A 492 -4.56 -14.74 11.91
N HIS A 493 -4.22 -13.53 12.36
CA HIS A 493 -5.15 -12.40 12.36
C HIS A 493 -5.63 -12.02 10.95
N ASP A 494 -4.76 -12.00 9.94
CA ASP A 494 -5.16 -11.71 8.55
C ASP A 494 -6.16 -12.74 8.00
N ASP A 495 -6.12 -13.99 8.50
CA ASP A 495 -7.05 -15.03 8.08
C ASP A 495 -8.49 -14.64 8.46
N ARG A 496 -8.69 -13.80 9.50
CA ARG A 496 -10.02 -13.29 9.87
C ARG A 496 -10.53 -12.26 8.87
N HIS A 497 -9.68 -11.41 8.33
CA HIS A 497 -10.08 -10.51 7.25
C HIS A 497 -10.48 -11.30 6.02
N GLU A 498 -9.68 -12.30 5.65
CA GLU A 498 -9.98 -13.19 4.53
C GLU A 498 -11.29 -13.97 4.72
N LEU A 499 -11.60 -14.43 5.93
CA LEU A 499 -12.85 -15.11 6.25
C LEU A 499 -14.05 -14.14 6.28
N ALA A 500 -13.86 -12.90 6.72
CA ALA A 500 -14.89 -11.87 6.62
C ALA A 500 -15.19 -11.52 5.17
N GLU A 501 -14.16 -11.42 4.32
CA GLU A 501 -14.31 -11.20 2.88
C GLU A 501 -15.12 -12.34 2.23
N ASP A 502 -14.84 -13.59 2.61
CA ASP A 502 -15.54 -14.78 2.16
C ASP A 502 -17.00 -14.81 2.67
N LEU A 503 -17.27 -14.37 3.91
CA LEU A 503 -18.63 -14.27 4.47
C LEU A 503 -19.47 -13.20 3.80
N LEU A 504 -18.88 -12.03 3.55
CA LEU A 504 -19.56 -10.89 2.93
C LEU A 504 -19.63 -10.99 1.40
N LEU A 505 -19.15 -12.09 0.81
CA LEU A 505 -19.09 -12.31 -0.65
C LEU A 505 -18.43 -11.15 -1.41
N THR A 506 -17.44 -10.49 -0.79
CA THR A 506 -16.62 -9.45 -1.44
C THR A 506 -15.67 -10.04 -2.50
N ARG A 507 -15.50 -11.36 -2.46
CA ARG A 507 -14.75 -12.18 -3.40
C ARG A 507 -15.34 -13.59 -3.40
N CYS A 508 -14.91 -14.44 -4.32
CA CYS A 508 -15.29 -15.85 -4.27
C CYS A 508 -14.74 -16.52 -3.00
N PRO A 509 -15.60 -17.14 -2.15
CA PRO A 509 -15.17 -17.83 -0.95
C PRO A 509 -14.17 -18.93 -1.28
N ASN A 510 -13.12 -19.06 -0.47
CA ASN A 510 -12.04 -19.99 -0.77
C ASN A 510 -12.49 -21.46 -0.85
N VAL A 511 -13.43 -21.87 0.01
CA VAL A 511 -13.99 -23.23 0.03
C VAL A 511 -14.74 -23.54 -1.27
N CYS A 512 -15.22 -22.51 -1.97
CA CYS A 512 -15.98 -22.66 -3.22
C CYS A 512 -15.09 -22.70 -4.46
N ARG A 513 -13.87 -22.14 -4.41
CA ARG A 513 -12.97 -22.00 -5.57
C ARG A 513 -12.61 -23.31 -6.28
N ASP A 514 -12.57 -24.42 -5.55
CA ASP A 514 -12.18 -25.72 -6.10
C ASP A 514 -13.29 -26.39 -6.94
N TRP A 515 -14.56 -26.03 -6.72
CA TRP A 515 -15.70 -26.67 -7.37
C TRP A 515 -16.65 -25.71 -8.11
N TYR A 516 -16.55 -24.40 -7.85
CA TYR A 516 -17.24 -23.40 -8.65
C TYR A 516 -16.60 -23.29 -10.05
N PRO A 517 -17.41 -23.19 -11.12
CA PRO A 517 -16.94 -22.83 -12.45
C PRO A 517 -16.10 -21.54 -12.44
N LYS A 518 -15.03 -21.52 -13.26
CA LYS A 518 -14.12 -20.36 -13.35
C LYS A 518 -14.84 -19.05 -13.72
N SER A 519 -15.90 -19.11 -14.52
CA SER A 519 -16.73 -17.94 -14.86
C SER A 519 -17.37 -17.31 -13.62
N ILE A 520 -17.93 -18.13 -12.72
CA ILE A 520 -18.61 -17.70 -11.50
C ILE A 520 -17.60 -17.19 -10.48
N VAL A 521 -16.48 -17.90 -10.29
CA VAL A 521 -15.38 -17.43 -9.42
C VAL A 521 -14.92 -16.04 -9.83
N LYS A 522 -14.76 -15.84 -11.13
CA LYS A 522 -14.33 -14.58 -11.73
C LYS A 522 -15.37 -13.46 -11.61
N ALA A 523 -16.65 -13.79 -11.76
CA ALA A 523 -17.75 -12.85 -11.51
C ALA A 523 -17.83 -12.44 -10.03
N LEU A 524 -17.55 -13.35 -9.10
CA LEU A 524 -17.49 -13.03 -7.67
C LEU A 524 -16.23 -12.22 -7.31
N ASP A 525 -15.12 -12.43 -8.00
CA ASP A 525 -13.87 -11.69 -7.77
C ASP A 525 -13.85 -10.31 -8.45
N SER A 526 -14.82 -9.99 -9.32
CA SER A 526 -14.90 -8.72 -10.05
C SER A 526 -15.61 -7.61 -9.26
N LEU A 527 -15.15 -7.35 -8.03
CA LEU A 527 -15.65 -6.25 -7.22
C LEU A 527 -15.45 -4.91 -7.96
N ALA A 528 -16.55 -4.23 -8.26
CA ALA A 528 -16.51 -2.96 -9.00
C ALA A 528 -15.90 -1.82 -8.19
N LEU A 529 -15.62 -0.69 -8.85
CA LEU A 529 -15.24 0.58 -8.20
C LEU A 529 -16.23 1.05 -7.12
N ASN A 530 -17.47 0.55 -7.16
CA ASN A 530 -18.50 0.77 -6.16
C ASN A 530 -18.62 -0.49 -5.25
N PRO A 531 -17.79 -0.62 -4.21
CA PRO A 531 -17.74 -1.82 -3.36
C PRO A 531 -19.04 -2.06 -2.56
N TRP A 532 -19.93 -1.07 -2.50
CA TRP A 532 -21.24 -1.16 -1.86
C TRP A 532 -22.35 -1.70 -2.79
N SER A 533 -22.04 -2.00 -4.06
CA SER A 533 -23.01 -2.58 -4.99
C SER A 533 -22.84 -4.09 -5.06
N ASP A 534 -23.92 -4.84 -4.90
CA ASP A 534 -23.93 -6.31 -5.02
C ASP A 534 -23.98 -6.78 -6.49
N HIS A 535 -23.53 -5.93 -7.43
CA HIS A 535 -23.62 -6.20 -8.86
C HIS A 535 -22.84 -7.45 -9.27
N HIS A 536 -21.65 -7.64 -8.70
CA HIS A 536 -20.80 -8.81 -8.96
C HIS A 536 -21.45 -10.10 -8.45
N ILE A 537 -22.16 -10.04 -7.30
CA ILE A 537 -22.92 -11.17 -6.75
C ILE A 537 -24.11 -11.50 -7.66
N HIS A 538 -24.89 -10.50 -8.07
CA HIS A 538 -26.02 -10.71 -8.99
C HIS A 538 -25.55 -11.29 -10.33
N GLN A 539 -24.43 -10.81 -10.88
CA GLN A 539 -23.85 -11.38 -12.08
C GLN A 539 -23.43 -12.84 -11.88
N ALA A 540 -22.82 -13.16 -10.74
CA ALA A 540 -22.43 -14.53 -10.42
C ALA A 540 -23.66 -15.46 -10.27
N ILE A 541 -24.77 -14.98 -9.70
CA ILE A 541 -26.03 -15.73 -9.61
C ILE A 541 -26.62 -15.99 -11.00
N LEU A 542 -26.58 -15.00 -11.90
CA LEU A 542 -27.01 -15.16 -13.30
C LEU A 542 -26.14 -16.20 -14.03
N ASP A 543 -24.83 -16.12 -13.88
CA ASP A 543 -23.89 -17.07 -14.49
C ASP A 543 -24.05 -18.49 -13.89
N ALA A 544 -24.50 -18.59 -12.64
CA ALA A 544 -24.76 -19.84 -11.94
C ALA A 544 -26.04 -20.55 -12.43
N SER A 545 -26.90 -19.92 -13.23
CA SER A 545 -28.15 -20.54 -13.71
C SER A 545 -27.92 -21.80 -14.56
N ALA A 546 -26.73 -21.93 -15.17
CA ALA A 546 -26.30 -23.12 -15.91
C ALA A 546 -25.84 -24.28 -14.99
N HIS A 547 -25.70 -24.02 -13.68
CA HIS A 547 -25.12 -24.94 -12.68
C HIS A 547 -26.00 -24.98 -11.41
N PRO A 548 -27.06 -25.81 -11.38
CA PRO A 548 -28.07 -25.78 -10.31
C PRO A 548 -27.52 -25.93 -8.89
N LYS A 549 -26.50 -26.79 -8.70
CA LYS A 549 -25.85 -26.99 -7.39
C LYS A 549 -25.06 -25.77 -6.91
N VAL A 550 -24.45 -25.03 -7.84
CA VAL A 550 -23.67 -23.82 -7.54
C VAL A 550 -24.63 -22.67 -7.23
N GLN A 551 -25.71 -22.55 -8.00
CA GLN A 551 -26.76 -21.57 -7.76
C GLN A 551 -27.38 -21.74 -6.37
N GLU A 552 -27.78 -22.97 -5.99
CA GLU A 552 -28.37 -23.24 -4.68
C GLU A 552 -27.42 -22.89 -3.52
N ASP A 553 -26.13 -23.20 -3.63
CA ASP A 553 -25.13 -22.84 -2.60
C ASP A 553 -24.88 -21.33 -2.54
N LEU A 554 -24.79 -20.66 -3.70
CA LEU A 554 -24.56 -19.22 -3.76
C LEU A 554 -25.75 -18.43 -3.21
N GLU A 555 -26.98 -18.82 -3.56
CA GLU A 555 -28.21 -18.22 -3.02
C GLU A 555 -28.34 -18.43 -1.50
N LYS A 556 -27.92 -19.58 -0.97
CA LYS A 556 -27.88 -19.83 0.49
C LYS A 556 -26.83 -19.01 1.22
N ARG A 557 -25.78 -18.56 0.55
CA ARG A 557 -24.73 -17.72 1.15
C ARG A 557 -25.08 -16.25 1.11
N TYR A 558 -25.86 -15.85 0.11
CA TYR A 558 -26.28 -14.46 -0.07
C TYR A 558 -27.47 -14.07 0.82
N ASN A 559 -28.41 -15.00 1.01
CA ASN A 559 -29.54 -14.85 1.95
C ASN A 559 -29.13 -15.26 3.36
#